data_AF-A0A4Q3NH74-F1
#
_entry.id   AF-A0A4Q3NH74-F1
#
_cell.length_a   1.000
_cell.length_b   1.000
_cell.length_c   1.000
_cell.angle_alpha   90.00
_cell.angle_beta   90.00
_cell.angle_gamma   90.00
#
_symmetry.space_group_name_H-M   'P 1'
#
loop_
_entity.id
_entity.type
_entity.pdbx_description
1 polymer ?
#
loop_
_entity_poly.entity_id
_entity_poly.type
_entity_poly.pdbx_seq_one_letter_code
_entity_poly.pdbx_strand_id
1 'polypeptide(L)'
;MHSATHQAIAAGWRIESAKIVAVVARMVRDIGVAEELAQDALVAALEHWPKDGVPDNPGAWLVTTAKRRALDHLRREKMQGEKLEEIGHDLEAREALVVPDFVDALDAARQDEIGDDLLRLIFTACHPVLSTEARVALTLKLLGGLTTHEIARAFLVPEPTIA
;
A
#
# COMPACT_ATOMS: atom_id res chain seq x y z
N MET A 1 27.74 -12.04 5.79
CA MET A 1 26.66 -12.29 4.80
C MET A 1 25.41 -11.45 5.06
N HIS A 2 24.86 -11.39 6.29
CA HIS A 2 23.63 -10.64 6.57
C HIS A 2 23.63 -9.16 6.15
N SER A 3 24.76 -8.45 6.25
CA SER A 3 24.84 -7.01 5.89
C SER A 3 24.54 -6.74 4.41
N ALA A 4 25.05 -7.58 3.48
CA ALA A 4 24.85 -7.36 2.04
C ALA A 4 23.39 -7.61 1.61
N THR A 5 22.75 -8.64 2.17
CA THR A 5 21.32 -8.92 1.94
C THR A 5 20.44 -7.80 2.48
N HIS A 6 20.71 -7.29 3.69
CA HIS A 6 19.95 -6.15 4.23
C HIS A 6 20.14 -4.87 3.41
N GLN A 7 21.35 -4.61 2.90
CA GLN A 7 21.58 -3.47 2.01
C GLN A 7 20.84 -3.61 0.67
N ALA A 8 20.82 -4.81 0.08
CA ALA A 8 20.06 -5.08 -1.14
C ALA A 8 18.55 -4.90 -0.91
N ILE A 9 18.03 -5.37 0.22
CA ILE A 9 16.63 -5.17 0.63
C ILE A 9 16.33 -3.68 0.80
N ALA A 10 17.17 -2.93 1.53
CA ALA A 10 16.97 -1.51 1.77
C ALA A 10 17.03 -0.68 0.48
N ALA A 11 17.95 -1.03 -0.44
CA ALA A 11 18.06 -0.37 -1.74
C ALA A 11 16.84 -0.68 -2.63
N GLY A 12 16.45 -1.95 -2.73
CA GLY A 12 15.25 -2.35 -3.47
C GLY A 12 13.99 -1.70 -2.93
N TRP A 13 13.84 -1.65 -1.61
CA TRP A 13 12.72 -0.98 -0.96
C TRP A 13 12.68 0.52 -1.28
N ARG A 14 13.79 1.25 -1.18
CA ARG A 14 13.82 2.69 -1.51
C ARG A 14 13.42 2.99 -2.96
N ILE A 15 13.69 2.08 -3.88
CA ILE A 15 13.38 2.26 -5.31
C ILE A 15 11.93 1.88 -5.61
N GLU A 16 11.42 0.82 -4.98
CA GLU A 16 10.13 0.23 -5.36
C GLU A 16 8.97 0.59 -4.44
N SER A 17 9.22 1.12 -3.23
CA SER A 17 8.17 1.38 -2.22
C SER A 17 7.03 2.24 -2.76
N ALA A 18 7.34 3.35 -3.42
CA ALA A 18 6.33 4.25 -3.98
C ALA A 18 5.43 3.54 -5.01
N LYS A 19 6.02 2.68 -5.86
CA LYS A 19 5.27 1.90 -6.85
C LYS A 19 4.41 0.82 -6.19
N ILE A 20 4.95 0.13 -5.19
CA ILE A 20 4.20 -0.90 -4.45
C ILE A 20 2.99 -0.26 -3.76
N VAL A 21 3.20 0.84 -3.03
CA VAL A 21 2.13 1.59 -2.37
C VAL A 21 1.10 2.08 -3.38
N ALA A 22 1.54 2.63 -4.52
CA ALA A 22 0.63 3.09 -5.58
C ALA A 22 -0.28 1.97 -6.10
N VAL A 23 0.31 0.82 -6.43
CA VAL A 23 -0.41 -0.36 -6.92
C VAL A 23 -1.42 -0.88 -5.89
N VAL A 24 -1.01 -0.98 -4.62
CA VAL A 24 -1.89 -1.47 -3.56
C VAL A 24 -2.98 -0.45 -3.23
N ALA A 25 -2.67 0.85 -3.20
CA ALA A 25 -3.63 1.91 -2.96
C ALA A 25 -4.75 1.92 -4.01
N ARG A 26 -4.47 1.57 -5.26
CA ARG A 26 -5.51 1.36 -6.28
C ARG A 26 -6.45 0.21 -5.94
N MET A 27 -5.96 -0.86 -5.30
CA MET A 27 -6.75 -2.04 -4.94
C MET A 27 -7.62 -1.79 -3.71
N VAL A 28 -7.04 -1.23 -2.64
CA VAL A 28 -7.73 -1.05 -1.35
C VAL A 28 -8.39 0.32 -1.20
N ARG A 29 -8.07 1.28 -2.07
CA ARG A 29 -8.58 2.66 -2.07
C ARG A 29 -8.34 3.44 -0.76
N ASP A 30 -7.37 2.99 0.02
CA ASP A 30 -6.92 3.61 1.25
C ASP A 30 -5.38 3.62 1.26
N ILE A 31 -4.78 4.81 1.40
CA ILE A 31 -3.32 4.98 1.36
C ILE A 31 -2.67 4.43 2.63
N GLY A 32 -3.30 4.61 3.80
CA GLY A 32 -2.77 4.12 5.06
C GLY A 32 -2.70 2.60 5.07
N VAL A 33 -3.80 1.95 4.70
CA VAL A 33 -3.85 0.48 4.54
C VAL A 33 -2.86 0.01 3.47
N ALA A 34 -2.72 0.73 2.36
CA ALA A 34 -1.76 0.37 1.33
C ALA A 34 -0.31 0.43 1.81
N GLU A 35 0.06 1.42 2.62
CA GLU A 35 1.37 1.54 3.23
C GLU A 35 1.65 0.36 4.17
N GLU A 36 0.68 0.01 5.03
CA GLU A 36 0.79 -1.13 5.94
C GLU A 36 1.00 -2.45 5.18
N LEU A 37 0.20 -2.69 4.14
CA LEU A 37 0.31 -3.90 3.31
C LEU A 37 1.63 -3.98 2.53
N ALA A 38 2.16 -2.82 2.10
CA ALA A 38 3.47 -2.75 1.47
C ALA A 38 4.59 -3.07 2.49
N GLN A 39 4.49 -2.55 3.71
CA GLN A 39 5.42 -2.86 4.80
C GLN A 39 5.37 -4.35 5.18
N ASP A 40 4.19 -4.96 5.21
CA ASP A 40 4.00 -6.40 5.39
C ASP A 40 4.77 -7.24 4.35
N ALA A 41 4.79 -6.79 3.09
CA ALA A 41 5.57 -7.44 2.04
C ALA A 41 7.08 -7.29 2.27
N LEU A 42 7.53 -6.13 2.77
CA LEU A 42 8.93 -5.93 3.16
C LEU A 42 9.31 -6.84 4.34
N VAL A 43 8.45 -6.97 5.35
CA VAL A 43 8.67 -7.88 6.48
C VAL A 43 8.83 -9.32 5.96
N ALA A 44 7.96 -9.76 5.06
CA ALA A 44 8.08 -11.08 4.45
C ALA A 44 9.42 -11.26 3.71
N ALA A 45 9.90 -10.25 2.98
CA ALA A 45 11.22 -10.30 2.33
C ALA A 45 12.35 -10.43 3.36
N LEU A 46 12.30 -9.67 4.45
CA LEU A 46 13.28 -9.72 5.54
C LEU A 46 13.31 -11.08 6.25
N GLU A 47 12.18 -11.79 6.31
CA GLU A 47 12.08 -13.11 6.92
C GLU A 47 12.59 -14.25 6.02
N HIS A 48 12.33 -14.17 4.71
CA HIS A 48 12.57 -15.26 3.76
C HIS A 48 13.90 -15.13 3.01
N TRP A 49 14.25 -13.94 2.51
CA TRP A 49 15.44 -13.78 1.65
C TRP A 49 16.77 -14.11 2.34
N PRO A 50 16.96 -13.90 3.66
CA PRO A 50 18.19 -14.36 4.33
C PRO A 50 18.38 -15.88 4.35
N LYS A 51 17.29 -16.66 4.22
CA LYS A 51 17.31 -18.13 4.24
C LYS A 51 17.30 -18.70 2.83
N ASP A 52 16.45 -18.15 1.97
CA ASP A 52 16.13 -18.70 0.65
C ASP A 52 16.92 -18.01 -0.48
N GLY A 53 17.60 -16.91 -0.17
CA GLY A 53 18.27 -16.05 -1.15
C GLY A 53 17.38 -14.92 -1.65
N VAL A 54 18.01 -13.90 -2.24
CA VAL A 54 17.30 -12.78 -2.88
C VAL A 54 16.82 -13.24 -4.27
N PRO A 55 15.52 -13.07 -4.62
CA PRO A 55 15.02 -13.41 -5.95
C PRO A 55 15.69 -12.59 -7.07
N ASP A 56 15.71 -13.12 -8.29
CA ASP A 56 16.29 -12.43 -9.47
C ASP A 56 15.60 -11.08 -9.75
N ASN A 57 14.30 -10.97 -9.46
CA ASN A 57 13.54 -9.72 -9.52
C ASN A 57 12.88 -9.42 -8.16
N PRO A 58 13.59 -8.73 -7.25
CA PRO A 58 13.10 -8.36 -5.92
C PRO A 58 11.83 -7.48 -5.97
N GLY A 59 11.77 -6.54 -6.92
CA GLY A 59 10.65 -5.63 -7.06
C GLY A 59 9.36 -6.35 -7.44
N ALA A 60 9.41 -7.22 -8.45
CA ALA A 60 8.27 -8.03 -8.85
C ALA A 60 7.78 -8.97 -7.74
N TRP A 61 8.72 -9.53 -6.95
CA TRP A 61 8.39 -10.33 -5.79
C TRP A 61 7.63 -9.51 -4.73
N LEU A 62 8.13 -8.32 -4.38
CA LEU A 62 7.50 -7.43 -3.41
C LEU A 62 6.10 -6.99 -3.84
N VAL A 63 5.95 -6.55 -5.10
CA VAL A 63 4.64 -6.17 -5.66
C VAL A 63 3.67 -7.35 -5.59
N THR A 64 4.11 -8.55 -5.96
CA THR A 64 3.26 -9.75 -5.93
C THR A 64 2.82 -10.09 -4.51
N THR A 65 3.75 -10.04 -3.55
CA THR A 65 3.46 -10.27 -2.13
C THR A 65 2.48 -9.24 -1.59
N ALA A 66 2.68 -7.95 -1.89
CA ALA A 66 1.79 -6.89 -1.45
C ALA A 66 0.37 -7.01 -2.06
N LYS A 67 0.26 -7.36 -3.36
CA LYS A 67 -1.03 -7.64 -4.00
C LYS A 67 -1.77 -8.80 -3.32
N ARG A 68 -1.07 -9.89 -2.96
CA ARG A 68 -1.67 -11.01 -2.24
C ARG A 68 -2.19 -10.59 -0.87
N ARG A 69 -1.40 -9.84 -0.10
CA ARG A 69 -1.81 -9.27 1.18
C ARG A 69 -3.04 -8.38 1.06
N ALA A 70 -3.10 -7.54 0.02
CA ALA A 70 -4.26 -6.71 -0.28
C ALA A 70 -5.53 -7.52 -0.57
N LEU A 71 -5.42 -8.61 -1.34
CA LEU A 71 -6.55 -9.52 -1.57
C LEU A 71 -7.02 -10.18 -0.28
N ASP A 72 -6.09 -10.62 0.58
CA ASP A 72 -6.43 -11.22 1.86
C ASP A 72 -7.05 -10.21 2.83
N HIS A 73 -6.67 -8.94 2.75
CA HIS A 73 -7.29 -7.85 3.49
C HIS A 73 -8.73 -7.62 3.00
N LEU A 74 -8.94 -7.42 1.69
CA LEU A 74 -10.27 -7.20 1.10
C LEU A 74 -11.23 -8.38 1.35
N ARG A 75 -10.73 -9.62 1.28
CA ARG A 75 -11.53 -10.81 1.64
C ARG A 75 -11.97 -10.78 3.09
N ARG A 76 -11.08 -10.38 4.01
CA ARG A 76 -11.39 -10.25 5.44
C ARG A 76 -12.40 -9.14 5.69
N GLU A 77 -12.26 -7.98 5.04
CA GLU A 77 -13.23 -6.90 5.13
C GLU A 77 -14.61 -7.32 4.62
N LYS A 78 -14.68 -8.00 3.48
CA LYS A 78 -15.95 -8.52 2.94
C LYS A 78 -16.60 -9.51 3.91
N MET A 79 -15.86 -10.48 4.44
CA MET A 79 -16.39 -11.44 5.42
C MET A 79 -16.87 -10.75 6.71
N GLN A 80 -16.17 -9.71 7.15
CA GLN A 80 -16.59 -8.91 8.31
C GLN A 80 -17.84 -8.09 7.99
N GLY A 81 -17.91 -7.47 6.81
CA GLY A 81 -19.07 -6.75 6.32
C GLY A 81 -20.30 -7.64 6.24
N GLU A 82 -20.19 -8.80 5.59
CA GLU A 82 -21.27 -9.80 5.51
C GLU A 82 -21.73 -10.27 6.89
N LYS A 83 -20.81 -10.40 7.87
CA LYS A 83 -21.16 -10.80 9.24
C LYS A 83 -21.78 -9.65 10.04
N LEU A 84 -21.34 -8.43 9.83
CA LEU A 84 -21.93 -7.23 10.41
C LEU A 84 -23.30 -6.95 9.80
N GLU A 85 -23.49 -7.23 8.51
CA GLU A 85 -24.77 -7.23 7.81
C GLU A 85 -25.64 -8.39 8.29
N GLU A 86 -25.14 -9.59 8.55
CA GLU A 86 -25.92 -10.68 9.17
C GLU A 86 -26.42 -10.30 10.57
N ILE A 87 -25.59 -9.60 11.36
CA ILE A 87 -25.99 -9.03 12.65
C ILE A 87 -26.97 -7.85 12.48
N GLY A 88 -26.79 -7.03 11.43
CA GLY A 88 -27.64 -5.88 11.11
C GLY A 88 -28.97 -6.23 10.41
N HIS A 89 -29.03 -7.38 9.73
CA HIS A 89 -30.21 -7.94 9.08
C HIS A 89 -31.18 -8.57 10.09
N ASP A 90 -30.79 -8.71 11.36
CA ASP A 90 -31.71 -8.91 12.48
C ASP A 90 -32.49 -7.61 12.83
N LEU A 91 -32.10 -6.46 12.27
CA LEU A 91 -32.84 -5.20 12.38
C LEU A 91 -33.45 -4.67 11.08
N GLU A 92 -32.74 -4.63 9.94
CA GLU A 92 -33.30 -4.01 8.73
C GLU A 92 -32.88 -4.77 7.46
N ALA A 93 -33.87 -5.42 6.84
CA ALA A 93 -33.71 -6.09 5.57
C ALA A 93 -33.53 -5.08 4.42
N ARG A 94 -32.45 -5.30 3.65
CA ARG A 94 -32.21 -4.89 2.25
C ARG A 94 -31.87 -3.41 1.96
N GLU A 95 -30.66 -3.21 1.47
CA GLU A 95 -30.47 -2.67 0.12
C GLU A 95 -29.17 -3.18 -0.52
N ALA A 96 -29.27 -3.65 -1.76
CA ALA A 96 -28.23 -4.40 -2.46
C ALA A 96 -27.22 -3.48 -3.14
N LEU A 97 -25.92 -3.69 -2.86
CA LEU A 97 -24.83 -3.16 -3.67
C LEU A 97 -24.22 -4.30 -4.48
N VAL A 98 -24.38 -4.23 -5.80
CA VAL A 98 -23.65 -5.08 -6.75
C VAL A 98 -22.17 -4.71 -6.67
N VAL A 99 -21.40 -5.53 -5.95
CA VAL A 99 -19.94 -5.52 -5.99
C VAL A 99 -19.54 -6.29 -7.25
N PRO A 100 -18.86 -5.68 -8.24
CA PRO A 100 -18.29 -6.44 -9.36
C PRO A 100 -17.39 -7.53 -8.79
N ASP A 101 -17.37 -8.73 -9.40
CA ASP A 101 -16.48 -9.79 -8.95
C ASP A 101 -15.05 -9.25 -8.90
N PHE A 102 -14.50 -9.11 -7.70
CA PHE A 102 -13.20 -8.48 -7.45
C PHE A 102 -12.08 -9.18 -8.23
N VAL A 103 -12.31 -10.45 -8.59
CA VAL A 103 -11.42 -11.25 -9.45
C VAL A 103 -11.42 -10.73 -10.89
N ASP A 104 -12.58 -10.39 -11.45
CA ASP A 104 -12.71 -9.86 -12.82
C ASP A 104 -12.13 -8.44 -12.95
N ALA A 105 -12.31 -7.60 -11.92
CA ALA A 105 -11.69 -6.26 -11.87
C ALA A 105 -10.15 -6.34 -11.75
N LEU A 106 -9.63 -7.40 -11.11
CA LEU A 106 -8.21 -7.66 -10.98
C LEU A 106 -7.60 -8.21 -12.27
N ASP A 107 -8.31 -9.06 -13.00
CA ASP A 107 -7.88 -9.55 -14.32
C ASP A 107 -7.89 -8.43 -15.37
N ALA A 108 -8.84 -7.49 -15.31
CA ALA A 108 -8.78 -6.26 -16.10
C ALA A 108 -7.60 -5.35 -15.68
N ALA A 109 -7.26 -5.28 -14.39
CA ALA A 109 -6.09 -4.55 -13.89
C ALA A 109 -4.75 -5.24 -14.21
N ARG A 110 -4.75 -6.56 -14.48
CA ARG A 110 -3.58 -7.30 -14.98
C ARG A 110 -3.31 -7.03 -16.46
N GLN A 111 -4.32 -6.61 -17.22
CA GLN A 111 -4.19 -6.25 -18.64
C GLN A 111 -3.71 -4.81 -18.86
N ASP A 112 -3.72 -3.97 -17.81
CA ASP A 112 -3.12 -2.65 -17.80
C ASP A 112 -1.72 -2.78 -17.17
N GLU A 113 -0.76 -3.27 -17.95
CA GLU A 113 0.55 -3.72 -17.44
C GLU A 113 1.36 -2.56 -16.79
N ILE A 114 1.03 -1.30 -17.13
CA ILE A 114 1.45 -0.07 -16.45
C ILE A 114 0.35 0.99 -16.62
N GLY A 115 -0.83 0.77 -16.06
CA GLY A 115 -1.66 1.92 -15.67
C GLY A 115 -0.84 2.74 -14.68
N ASP A 116 -0.58 4.01 -14.95
CA ASP A 116 0.40 4.80 -14.18
C ASP A 116 -0.13 5.10 -12.76
N ASP A 117 -0.11 4.07 -11.92
CA ASP A 117 -0.55 4.09 -10.53
C ASP A 117 0.29 5.06 -9.73
N LEU A 118 1.57 5.20 -10.11
CA LEU A 118 2.47 6.18 -9.51
C LEU A 118 1.98 7.61 -9.80
N LEU A 119 1.61 7.91 -11.04
CA LEU A 119 1.01 9.20 -11.38
C LEU A 119 -0.33 9.43 -10.68
N ARG A 120 -1.17 8.40 -10.53
CA ARG A 120 -2.39 8.49 -9.71
C ARG A 120 -2.05 8.84 -8.27
N LEU A 121 -1.05 8.19 -7.68
CA LEU A 121 -0.58 8.48 -6.33
C LEU A 121 -0.05 9.91 -6.20
N ILE A 122 0.70 10.40 -7.21
CA ILE A 122 1.15 11.80 -7.29
C ILE A 122 -0.05 12.75 -7.26
N PHE A 123 -1.08 12.52 -8.08
CA PHE A 123 -2.27 13.37 -8.08
C PHE A 123 -3.04 13.32 -6.75
N THR A 124 -3.14 12.15 -6.14
CA THR A 124 -3.78 12.01 -4.83
C THR A 124 -3.02 12.78 -3.75
N ALA A 125 -1.69 12.64 -3.69
CA ALA A 125 -0.84 13.38 -2.75
C ALA A 125 -0.86 14.89 -3.01
N CYS A 126 -1.00 15.30 -4.27
CA CYS A 126 -1.03 16.72 -4.68
C CYS A 126 -2.45 17.31 -4.75
N HIS A 127 -3.48 16.62 -4.28
CA HIS A 127 -4.86 17.05 -4.50
C HIS A 127 -5.17 18.37 -3.76
N PRO A 128 -5.81 19.37 -4.42
CA PRO A 128 -6.01 20.71 -3.85
C PRO A 128 -6.95 20.75 -2.62
N VAL A 129 -7.71 19.68 -2.35
CA VAL A 129 -8.52 19.54 -1.12
C VAL A 129 -7.64 19.49 0.14
N LEU A 130 -6.39 19.06 0.00
CA LEU A 130 -5.42 18.98 1.07
C LEU A 130 -4.77 20.36 1.28
N SER A 131 -4.40 20.69 2.52
CA SER A 131 -3.58 21.87 2.79
C SER A 131 -2.23 21.76 2.06
N THR A 132 -1.57 22.90 1.80
CA THR A 132 -0.24 22.89 1.17
C THR A 132 0.76 22.06 1.99
N GLU A 133 0.71 22.17 3.32
CA GLU A 133 1.55 21.38 4.22
C GLU A 133 1.28 19.88 4.09
N ALA A 134 0.01 19.46 4.06
CA ALA A 134 -0.37 18.06 3.88
C ALA A 134 0.08 17.52 2.51
N ARG A 135 -0.06 18.29 1.43
CA ARG A 135 0.41 17.88 0.09
C ARG A 135 1.92 17.65 0.07
N VAL A 136 2.68 18.56 0.68
CA VAL A 136 4.14 18.46 0.76
C VAL A 136 4.54 17.26 1.62
N ALA A 137 3.94 17.08 2.80
CA ALA A 137 4.23 15.98 3.70
C ALA A 137 3.92 14.61 3.05
N LEU A 138 2.75 14.45 2.42
CA LEU A 138 2.37 13.21 1.71
C LEU A 138 3.30 12.91 0.54
N THR A 139 3.69 13.93 -0.22
CA THR A 139 4.64 13.77 -1.33
C THR A 139 6.01 13.29 -0.82
N LEU A 140 6.54 13.92 0.23
CA LEU A 140 7.82 13.53 0.82
C LEU A 140 7.78 12.11 1.41
N LYS A 141 6.68 11.72 2.04
CA LYS A 141 6.51 10.40 2.62
C LYS A 141 6.37 9.31 1.55
N LEU A 142 5.37 9.46 0.68
CA LEU A 142 4.93 8.39 -0.24
C LEU A 142 5.84 8.26 -1.46
N LEU A 143 6.36 9.39 -1.96
CA LEU A 143 7.16 9.43 -3.20
C LEU A 143 8.64 9.68 -2.90
N GLY A 144 8.92 10.52 -1.90
CA GLY A 144 10.28 10.77 -1.44
C GLY A 144 10.85 9.65 -0.55
N GLY A 145 10.00 8.81 0.04
CA GLY A 145 10.40 7.76 0.96
C GLY A 145 11.00 8.28 2.27
N LEU A 146 10.70 9.53 2.64
CA LEU A 146 11.16 10.12 3.89
C LEU A 146 10.37 9.55 5.08
N THR A 147 11.07 9.34 6.19
CA THR A 147 10.47 8.99 7.47
C THR A 147 9.72 10.18 8.07
N THR A 148 8.76 9.90 8.96
CA THR A 148 8.04 10.95 9.73
C THR A 148 9.02 11.87 10.45
N HIS A 149 10.07 11.32 11.05
CA HIS A 149 11.15 12.08 11.68
C HIS A 149 11.86 13.04 10.73
N GLU A 150 12.21 12.59 9.52
CA GLU A 150 12.86 13.44 8.52
C GLU A 150 11.94 14.57 8.03
N ILE A 151 10.66 14.28 7.85
CA ILE A 151 9.64 15.26 7.47
C ILE A 151 9.48 16.29 8.60
N ALA A 152 9.35 15.85 9.86
CA ALA A 152 9.25 16.75 11.01
C ALA A 152 10.43 17.72 11.10
N ARG A 153 11.66 17.23 10.84
CA ARG A 153 12.85 18.09 10.75
C ARG A 153 12.79 19.08 9.58
N ALA A 154 12.26 18.68 8.42
CA ALA A 154 12.10 19.56 7.28
C ALA A 154 11.07 20.68 7.54
N PHE A 155 10.03 20.38 8.33
CA PHE A 155 8.99 21.33 8.74
C PHE A 155 9.32 22.12 10.02
N LEU A 156 10.41 21.78 10.71
CA LEU A 156 10.82 22.37 11.99
C LEU A 156 9.74 22.26 13.09
N VAL A 157 9.00 21.16 13.10
CA VAL A 157 7.96 20.85 14.10
C VAL A 157 8.26 19.54 14.84
N PRO A 158 7.68 19.32 16.03
CA PRO A 158 7.74 18.01 16.68
C PRO A 158 7.15 16.90 15.81
N GLU A 159 7.70 15.70 15.91
CA GLU A 159 7.22 14.53 15.15
C GLU A 159 5.72 14.22 15.34
N PRO A 160 5.13 14.36 16.55
CA PRO A 160 3.68 14.18 16.74
C PRO A 160 2.79 15.20 16.01
N THR A 161 3.36 16.28 15.46
CA THR A 161 2.60 17.24 14.65
C THR A 161 2.45 16.76 13.20
N ILE A 162 3.31 15.84 12.76
CA ILE A 162 3.27 15.24 11.42
C ILE A 162 2.49 13.91 11.42
N ALA A 163 2.50 13.19 12.56
CA ALA A 163 1.98 11.83 12.71
C ALA A 163 0.45 11.75 12.84
#